data_AF-A0A227PIC9-F1
#
_entry.id   AF-A0A227PIC9-F1
#
_cell.length_a   1.000
_cell.length_b   1.000
_cell.length_c   1.000
_cell.angle_alpha   90.00
_cell.angle_beta   90.00
_cell.angle_gamma   90.00
#
_symmetry.space_group_name_H-M   'P 1'
#
loop_
_entity.id
_entity.type
_entity.pdbx_description
1 polymer ?
#
loop_
_entity_poly.entity_id
_entity_poly.type
_entity_poly.pdbx_seq_one_letter_code
_entity_poly.pdbx_strand_id
1 'polypeptide(L)'
;LNENQKNELKKSLEYLENIEPNSTNLENVDYVQSLIAKLCYKNNISDFNIKTFEQVLIRNLENYIANQNPIITTTDELLQAIFLIFLNDIEIVDSNLKRLQNLPARRFYSMILGWRSSSASYKEMIGSFMRYWRNLTNDNLLIYIGEKWGEVKRNFTDFKPLYVDLRTKNNTQRINLAILKIKEEQDFIEFNLLKYIEILAELELIDLTFYEQIKYGSSDTKIITLLKNGFSIELAKCITQENYRSYISINNQSDEIVISENIINEMEINGENKILIFEIKYHINQQ
;
A
#
# COMPACT_ATOMS: atom_id res chain seq x y z
N LEU A 1 -20.22 15.20 28.91
CA LEU A 1 -20.41 14.73 27.52
C LEU A 1 -21.87 14.89 27.16
N ASN A 2 -22.17 15.57 26.06
CA ASN A 2 -23.52 15.54 25.48
C ASN A 2 -23.83 14.13 24.91
N GLU A 3 -25.07 13.85 24.53
CA GLU A 3 -25.44 12.49 24.08
C GLU A 3 -24.65 11.99 22.87
N ASN A 4 -24.38 12.87 21.89
CA ASN A 4 -23.57 12.53 20.73
C ASN A 4 -22.14 12.12 21.13
N GLN A 5 -21.50 12.89 22.01
CA GLN A 5 -20.16 12.58 22.51
C GLN A 5 -20.13 11.29 23.33
N LYS A 6 -21.19 10.98 24.09
CA LYS A 6 -21.29 9.70 24.81
C LYS A 6 -21.39 8.53 23.84
N ASN A 7 -22.17 8.68 22.76
CA ASN A 7 -22.31 7.65 21.74
C ASN A 7 -21.03 7.44 20.93
N GLU A 8 -20.31 8.50 20.56
CA GLU A 8 -19.00 8.39 19.92
C GLU A 8 -17.98 7.70 20.82
N LEU A 9 -17.89 8.12 22.08
CA LEU A 9 -17.00 7.48 23.05
C LEU A 9 -17.31 5.99 23.21
N LYS A 10 -18.60 5.62 23.34
CA LYS A 10 -19.01 4.22 23.43
C LYS A 10 -18.56 3.42 22.19
N LYS A 11 -18.77 3.96 20.98
CA LYS A 11 -18.32 3.31 19.74
C LYS A 11 -16.80 3.12 19.69
N SER A 12 -16.04 4.13 20.11
CA SER A 12 -14.56 4.04 20.16
C SER A 12 -14.09 2.99 21.18
N LEU A 13 -14.72 2.91 22.35
CA LEU A 13 -14.39 1.89 23.36
C LEU A 13 -14.77 0.48 22.86
N GLU A 14 -15.94 0.31 22.25
CA GLU A 14 -16.30 -0.98 21.62
C GLU A 14 -15.33 -1.38 20.51
N TYR A 15 -14.82 -0.42 19.73
CA TYR A 15 -13.81 -0.69 18.71
C TYR A 15 -12.51 -1.21 19.34
N LEU A 16 -12.05 -0.56 20.41
CA LEU A 16 -10.85 -0.99 21.16
C LEU A 16 -11.01 -2.39 21.76
N GLU A 17 -12.16 -2.69 22.36
CA GLU A 17 -12.44 -4.03 22.89
C GLU A 17 -12.42 -5.12 21.79
N ASN A 18 -12.89 -4.79 20.59
CA ASN A 18 -12.83 -5.74 19.46
C ASN A 18 -11.42 -5.89 18.87
N ILE A 19 -10.49 -4.95 19.12
CA ILE A 19 -9.06 -5.11 18.82
C ILE A 19 -8.40 -5.98 19.90
N GLU A 20 -8.57 -5.59 21.16
CA GLU A 20 -7.95 -6.20 22.33
C GLU A 20 -8.99 -6.39 23.43
N PRO A 21 -9.54 -7.61 23.60
CA PRO A 21 -10.57 -7.86 24.59
C PRO A 21 -10.10 -7.63 26.03
N ASN A 22 -10.97 -7.02 26.85
CA ASN A 22 -10.74 -6.60 28.24
C ASN A 22 -9.71 -5.46 28.40
N SER A 23 -9.52 -4.64 27.35
CA SER A 23 -8.64 -3.47 27.40
C SER A 23 -9.32 -2.22 27.99
N THR A 24 -10.64 -2.24 28.16
CA THR A 24 -11.43 -1.12 28.70
C THR A 24 -12.36 -1.57 29.83
N ASN A 25 -13.02 -0.60 30.49
CA ASN A 25 -14.01 -0.86 31.53
C ASN A 25 -15.44 -0.89 30.97
N LEU A 26 -15.61 -1.12 29.67
CA LEU A 26 -16.93 -1.12 29.04
C LEU A 26 -17.70 -2.40 29.39
N GLU A 27 -18.89 -2.24 29.98
CA GLU A 27 -19.78 -3.37 30.26
C GLU A 27 -20.66 -3.69 29.04
N ASN A 28 -21.04 -4.97 28.89
CA ASN A 28 -21.90 -5.48 27.81
C ASN A 28 -21.36 -5.15 26.41
N VAL A 29 -20.06 -5.37 26.21
CA VAL A 29 -19.42 -5.21 24.90
C VAL A 29 -20.02 -6.19 23.92
N ASP A 30 -20.42 -5.67 22.77
CA ASP A 30 -20.85 -6.47 21.62
C ASP A 30 -19.61 -6.82 20.77
N TYR A 31 -19.18 -8.08 20.88
CA TYR A 31 -18.00 -8.60 20.19
C TYR A 31 -18.39 -9.29 18.88
N VAL A 32 -17.60 -9.06 17.82
CA VAL A 32 -17.66 -9.90 16.62
C VAL A 32 -17.16 -11.30 16.90
N GLN A 33 -17.69 -12.28 16.18
CA GLN A 33 -17.46 -13.70 16.47
C GLN A 33 -16.46 -14.33 15.52
N SER A 34 -16.55 -13.98 14.24
CA SER A 34 -15.76 -14.56 13.16
C SER A 34 -14.32 -14.07 13.14
N LEU A 35 -13.41 -14.93 12.65
CA LEU A 35 -12.00 -14.61 12.47
C LEU A 35 -11.81 -13.40 11.53
N ILE A 36 -12.50 -13.39 10.38
CA ILE A 36 -12.37 -12.31 9.39
C ILE A 36 -12.79 -10.95 9.97
N ALA A 37 -13.86 -10.90 10.77
CA ALA A 37 -14.28 -9.65 11.40
C ALA A 37 -13.27 -9.17 12.47
N LYS A 38 -12.72 -10.08 13.27
CA LYS A 38 -11.64 -9.76 14.24
C LYS A 38 -10.40 -9.21 13.54
N LEU A 39 -10.01 -9.82 12.42
CA LEU A 39 -8.90 -9.34 11.60
C LEU A 39 -9.17 -7.96 11.00
N CYS A 40 -10.42 -7.66 10.61
CA CYS A 40 -10.81 -6.32 10.19
C CYS A 40 -10.63 -5.28 11.31
N TYR A 41 -11.02 -5.58 12.56
CA TYR A 41 -10.77 -4.69 13.70
C TYR A 41 -9.27 -4.50 13.95
N LYS A 42 -8.52 -5.61 14.04
CA LYS A 42 -7.06 -5.60 14.25
C LYS A 42 -6.31 -4.75 13.21
N ASN A 43 -6.76 -4.77 11.96
CA ASN A 43 -6.17 -4.02 10.85
C ASN A 43 -6.84 -2.65 10.61
N ASN A 44 -7.55 -2.11 11.61
CA ASN A 44 -8.16 -0.77 11.59
C ASN A 44 -9.09 -0.51 10.39
N ILE A 45 -9.84 -1.54 9.94
CA ILE A 45 -10.83 -1.37 8.89
C ILE A 45 -11.95 -0.46 9.41
N SER A 46 -12.21 0.61 8.68
CA SER A 46 -13.24 1.62 8.99
C SER A 46 -14.03 2.04 7.76
N ASP A 47 -13.75 1.40 6.61
CA ASP A 47 -14.33 1.73 5.30
C ASP A 47 -15.79 1.28 5.18
N PHE A 48 -16.24 0.39 6.07
CA PHE A 48 -17.62 -0.09 6.21
C PHE A 48 -17.87 -0.51 7.67
N ASN A 49 -19.14 -0.72 8.04
CA ASN A 49 -19.48 -1.20 9.38
C ASN A 49 -19.26 -2.71 9.50
N ILE A 50 -18.16 -3.12 10.15
CA ILE A 50 -17.75 -4.54 10.27
C ILE A 50 -18.86 -5.40 10.88
N LYS A 51 -19.49 -4.96 11.98
CA LYS A 51 -20.56 -5.71 12.67
C LYS A 51 -21.77 -5.92 11.78
N THR A 52 -22.21 -4.87 11.09
CA THR A 52 -23.36 -4.95 10.17
C THR A 52 -23.11 -5.94 9.03
N PHE A 53 -21.88 -6.01 8.52
CA PHE A 53 -21.52 -6.84 7.38
C PHE A 53 -20.81 -8.15 7.74
N GLU A 54 -20.74 -8.54 9.02
CA GLU A 54 -19.99 -9.72 9.47
C GLU A 54 -20.43 -11.00 8.73
N GLN A 55 -21.75 -11.24 8.61
CA GLN A 55 -22.28 -12.41 7.89
C GLN A 55 -21.97 -12.36 6.38
N VAL A 56 -21.91 -11.17 5.80
CA VAL A 56 -21.55 -10.99 4.39
C VAL A 56 -20.07 -11.30 4.18
N LEU A 57 -19.20 -10.84 5.07
CA LEU A 57 -17.75 -11.15 5.05
C LEU A 57 -17.50 -12.66 5.13
N ILE A 58 -18.15 -13.35 6.06
CA ILE A 58 -18.03 -14.82 6.22
C ILE A 58 -18.43 -15.51 4.91
N ARG A 59 -19.64 -15.21 4.42
CA ARG A 59 -20.16 -15.79 3.18
C ARG A 59 -19.25 -15.52 1.99
N ASN A 60 -18.74 -14.29 1.87
CA ASN A 60 -17.86 -13.90 0.77
C ASN A 60 -16.51 -14.65 0.83
N LEU A 61 -15.93 -14.79 2.03
CA LEU A 61 -14.70 -15.55 2.26
C LEU A 61 -14.88 -17.03 1.92
N GLU A 62 -15.94 -17.66 2.42
CA GLU A 62 -16.26 -19.06 2.14
C GLU A 62 -16.47 -19.30 0.65
N ASN A 63 -17.21 -18.42 -0.04
CA ASN A 63 -17.40 -18.50 -1.48
C ASN A 63 -16.10 -18.31 -2.26
N TYR A 64 -15.20 -17.44 -1.80
CA TYR A 64 -13.90 -17.25 -2.43
C TYR A 64 -13.06 -18.54 -2.34
N ILE A 65 -12.93 -19.11 -1.13
CA ILE A 65 -12.16 -20.34 -0.88
C ILE A 65 -12.74 -21.53 -1.66
N ALA A 66 -14.06 -21.64 -1.77
CA ALA A 66 -14.70 -22.75 -2.46
C ALA A 66 -14.56 -22.72 -3.99
N ASN A 67 -14.40 -21.54 -4.60
CA ASN A 67 -14.49 -21.36 -6.05
C ASN A 67 -13.17 -20.96 -6.74
N GLN A 68 -12.10 -20.70 -5.99
CA GLN A 68 -10.81 -20.22 -6.52
C GLN A 68 -9.65 -21.07 -6.01
N ASN A 69 -8.49 -20.94 -6.66
CA ASN A 69 -7.23 -21.43 -6.08
C ASN A 69 -6.99 -20.66 -4.76
N PRO A 70 -6.84 -21.33 -3.61
CA PRO A 70 -6.84 -20.63 -2.32
C PRO A 70 -5.63 -19.71 -2.15
N ILE A 71 -4.52 -19.97 -2.85
CA ILE A 71 -3.28 -19.21 -2.70
C ILE A 71 -3.15 -18.22 -3.86
N ILE A 72 -3.18 -16.94 -3.49
CA ILE A 72 -2.98 -15.78 -4.35
C ILE A 72 -1.48 -15.64 -4.65
N THR A 73 -1.15 -15.57 -5.94
CA THR A 73 0.24 -15.43 -6.42
C THR A 73 0.44 -14.26 -7.38
N THR A 74 -0.66 -13.62 -7.80
CA THR A 74 -0.63 -12.50 -8.74
C THR A 74 -1.38 -11.29 -8.22
N THR A 75 -1.05 -10.11 -8.74
CA THR A 75 -1.71 -8.85 -8.37
C THR A 75 -3.16 -8.79 -8.83
N ASP A 76 -3.50 -9.44 -9.95
CA ASP A 76 -4.88 -9.52 -10.44
C ASP A 76 -5.75 -10.39 -9.51
N GLU A 77 -5.24 -11.55 -9.11
CA GLU A 77 -5.88 -12.39 -8.09
C GLU A 77 -6.04 -11.64 -6.76
N LEU A 78 -5.01 -10.93 -6.32
CA LEU A 78 -5.04 -10.14 -5.09
C LEU A 78 -6.15 -9.08 -5.09
N LEU A 79 -6.23 -8.25 -6.14
CA LEU A 79 -7.27 -7.23 -6.26
C LEU A 79 -8.67 -7.85 -6.40
N GLN A 80 -8.77 -9.00 -7.06
CA GLN A 80 -10.03 -9.72 -7.19
C GLN A 80 -10.47 -10.29 -5.84
N ALA A 81 -9.56 -10.85 -5.04
CA ALA A 81 -9.83 -11.34 -3.70
C ALA A 81 -10.30 -10.21 -2.78
N ILE A 82 -9.59 -9.07 -2.79
CA ILE A 82 -9.97 -7.88 -2.01
C ILE A 82 -11.41 -7.46 -2.36
N PHE A 83 -11.74 -7.42 -3.66
CA PHE A 83 -13.08 -7.07 -4.10
C PHE A 83 -14.14 -8.09 -3.66
N LEU A 84 -13.92 -9.37 -3.94
CA LEU A 84 -14.90 -10.42 -3.67
C LEU A 84 -15.15 -10.58 -2.16
N ILE A 85 -14.12 -10.46 -1.34
CA ILE A 85 -14.21 -10.69 0.10
C ILE A 85 -14.74 -9.44 0.81
N PHE A 86 -14.15 -8.26 0.56
CA PHE A 86 -14.38 -7.07 1.39
C PHE A 86 -15.23 -5.97 0.76
N LEU A 87 -15.52 -6.03 -0.55
CA LEU A 87 -16.26 -4.95 -1.25
C LEU A 87 -17.58 -5.41 -1.84
N ASN A 88 -17.67 -6.68 -2.26
CA ASN A 88 -18.85 -7.21 -2.91
C ASN A 88 -20.01 -7.35 -1.90
N ASP A 89 -21.17 -6.78 -2.24
CA ASP A 89 -22.36 -6.69 -1.37
C ASP A 89 -22.13 -6.00 -0.01
N ILE A 90 -21.09 -5.15 0.08
CA ILE A 90 -20.79 -4.36 1.29
C ILE A 90 -20.94 -2.87 0.97
N GLU A 91 -21.65 -2.16 1.84
CA GLU A 91 -21.80 -0.71 1.71
C GLU A 91 -20.54 -0.01 2.20
N ILE A 92 -19.72 0.41 1.23
CA ILE A 92 -18.50 1.17 1.49
C ILE A 92 -18.88 2.62 1.78
N VAL A 93 -18.35 3.17 2.86
CA VAL A 93 -18.47 4.59 3.23
C VAL A 93 -17.33 5.40 2.60
N ASP A 94 -16.12 4.85 2.61
CA ASP A 94 -14.93 5.54 2.10
C ASP A 94 -14.94 5.67 0.56
N SER A 95 -14.88 6.91 0.09
CA SER A 95 -14.92 7.22 -1.35
C SER A 95 -13.66 6.80 -2.12
N ASN A 96 -12.50 6.75 -1.46
CA ASN A 96 -11.26 6.29 -2.06
C ASN A 96 -11.31 4.79 -2.31
N LEU A 97 -11.91 4.00 -1.42
CA LEU A 97 -12.02 2.56 -1.59
C LEU A 97 -13.12 2.18 -2.60
N LYS A 98 -14.22 2.94 -2.67
CA LYS A 98 -15.31 2.75 -3.65
C LYS A 98 -14.82 2.59 -5.09
N ARG A 99 -13.73 3.26 -5.47
CA ARG A 99 -13.19 3.17 -6.84
C ARG A 99 -12.89 1.72 -7.24
N LEU A 100 -12.47 0.87 -6.30
CA LEU A 100 -12.14 -0.54 -6.53
C LEU A 100 -13.35 -1.42 -6.86
N GLN A 101 -14.59 -0.92 -6.71
CA GLN A 101 -15.77 -1.61 -7.25
C GLN A 101 -15.73 -1.66 -8.80
N ASN A 102 -15.03 -0.72 -9.44
CA ASN A 102 -14.85 -0.67 -10.88
C ASN A 102 -13.68 -1.55 -11.35
N LEU A 103 -13.95 -2.46 -12.29
CA LEU A 103 -12.91 -3.34 -12.85
C LEU A 103 -11.71 -2.57 -13.47
N PRO A 104 -11.89 -1.46 -14.22
CA PRO A 104 -10.75 -0.69 -14.71
C PRO A 104 -9.83 -0.14 -13.61
N ALA A 105 -10.40 0.25 -12.46
CA ALA A 105 -9.61 0.71 -11.32
C ALA A 105 -8.81 -0.45 -10.70
N ARG A 106 -9.42 -1.64 -10.55
CA ARG A 106 -8.69 -2.83 -10.07
C ARG A 106 -7.52 -3.20 -10.97
N ARG A 107 -7.73 -3.19 -12.30
CA ARG A 107 -6.64 -3.43 -13.27
C ARG A 107 -5.52 -2.39 -13.16
N PHE A 108 -5.88 -1.13 -12.94
CA PHE A 108 -4.91 -0.06 -12.71
C PHE A 108 -4.08 -0.32 -11.43
N TYR A 109 -4.71 -0.63 -10.30
CA TYR A 109 -3.97 -0.93 -9.07
C TYR A 109 -3.19 -2.23 -9.11
N SER A 110 -3.68 -3.23 -9.85
CA SER A 110 -2.92 -4.45 -10.12
C SER A 110 -1.59 -4.12 -10.82
N MET A 111 -1.60 -3.23 -11.81
CA MET A 111 -0.37 -2.75 -12.45
C MET A 111 0.56 -2.02 -11.46
N ILE A 112 0.04 -1.13 -10.61
CA ILE A 112 0.88 -0.40 -9.63
C ILE A 112 1.48 -1.37 -8.60
N LEU A 113 0.69 -2.32 -8.09
CA LEU A 113 1.19 -3.36 -7.20
C LEU A 113 2.21 -4.26 -7.90
N GLY A 114 2.06 -4.50 -9.20
CA GLY A 114 3.03 -5.26 -9.99
C GLY A 114 4.38 -4.56 -10.02
N TRP A 115 4.39 -3.23 -10.18
CA TRP A 115 5.61 -2.43 -10.08
C TRP A 115 6.23 -2.49 -8.69
N ARG A 116 5.41 -2.48 -7.63
CA ARG A 116 5.89 -2.61 -6.25
C ARG A 116 6.52 -3.99 -6.04
N SER A 117 5.83 -5.07 -6.43
CA SER A 117 6.30 -6.46 -6.34
C SER A 117 7.61 -6.70 -7.10
N SER A 118 7.79 -6.07 -8.26
CA SER A 118 9.02 -6.17 -9.04
C SER A 118 10.12 -5.18 -8.64
N SER A 119 9.94 -4.44 -7.52
CA SER A 119 10.81 -3.34 -7.10
C SER A 119 11.12 -2.29 -8.19
N ALA A 120 10.16 -1.99 -9.07
CA ALA A 120 10.41 -1.07 -10.18
C ALA A 120 10.86 0.30 -9.65
N SER A 121 11.88 0.86 -10.30
CA SER A 121 12.38 2.19 -9.97
C SER A 121 11.35 3.27 -10.32
N TYR A 122 11.43 4.41 -9.65
CA TYR A 122 10.63 5.59 -10.01
C TYR A 122 10.77 5.96 -11.49
N LYS A 123 11.98 5.80 -12.07
CA LYS A 123 12.23 6.03 -13.49
C LYS A 123 11.40 5.12 -14.40
N GLU A 124 11.28 3.84 -14.06
CA GLU A 124 10.48 2.86 -14.81
C GLU A 124 8.98 3.13 -14.68
N MET A 125 8.52 3.51 -13.48
CA MET A 125 7.13 3.89 -13.25
C MET A 125 6.76 5.15 -14.07
N ILE A 126 7.59 6.20 -14.01
CA ILE A 126 7.41 7.43 -14.81
C ILE A 126 7.40 7.09 -16.29
N GLY A 127 8.35 6.28 -16.76
CA GLY A 127 8.43 5.84 -18.15
C GLY A 127 7.15 5.11 -18.60
N SER A 128 6.58 4.28 -17.74
CA SER A 128 5.34 3.56 -18.01
C SER A 128 4.13 4.49 -18.12
N PHE A 129 3.98 5.46 -17.20
CA PHE A 129 2.94 6.50 -17.31
C PHE A 129 3.09 7.33 -18.58
N MET A 130 4.30 7.78 -18.89
CA MET A 130 4.58 8.57 -20.09
C MET A 130 4.27 7.79 -21.37
N ARG A 131 4.59 6.49 -21.41
CA ARG A 131 4.24 5.60 -22.53
C ARG A 131 2.73 5.44 -22.66
N TYR A 132 2.02 5.23 -21.54
CA TYR A 132 0.57 5.13 -21.53
C TYR A 132 -0.08 6.41 -22.06
N TRP A 133 0.31 7.58 -21.53
CA TRP A 133 -0.24 8.87 -21.94
C TRP A 133 0.03 9.23 -23.40
N ARG A 134 1.14 8.76 -23.97
CA ARG A 134 1.44 8.95 -25.40
C ARG A 134 0.44 8.23 -26.32
N ASN A 135 -0.17 7.14 -25.85
CA ASN A 135 -1.13 6.36 -26.61
C ASN A 135 -2.57 6.86 -26.45
N LEU A 136 -2.81 7.88 -25.63
CA LEU A 136 -4.14 8.45 -25.40
C LEU A 136 -4.52 9.44 -26.50
N THR A 137 -5.80 9.44 -26.85
CA THR A 137 -6.38 10.32 -27.87
C THR A 137 -7.65 10.98 -27.36
N ASN A 138 -7.96 12.17 -27.89
CA ASN A 138 -9.19 12.92 -27.63
C ASN A 138 -9.45 13.12 -26.12
N ASP A 139 -10.65 12.78 -25.66
CA ASP A 139 -11.12 13.00 -24.29
C ASP A 139 -10.35 12.18 -23.25
N ASN A 140 -9.63 11.13 -23.67
CA ASN A 140 -8.78 10.37 -22.76
C ASN A 140 -7.54 11.15 -22.28
N LEU A 141 -7.22 12.28 -22.92
CA LEU A 141 -6.14 13.17 -22.47
C LEU A 141 -6.52 14.02 -21.26
N LEU A 142 -7.79 13.95 -20.81
CA LEU A 142 -8.26 14.53 -19.57
C LEU A 142 -8.08 13.53 -18.42
N ILE A 143 -6.95 13.64 -17.71
CA ILE A 143 -6.53 12.65 -16.72
C ILE A 143 -7.02 13.03 -15.34
N TYR A 144 -7.65 12.10 -14.63
CA TYR A 144 -7.95 12.26 -13.22
C TYR A 144 -6.66 12.23 -12.41
N ILE A 145 -6.32 13.33 -11.75
CA ILE A 145 -5.14 13.42 -10.87
C ILE A 145 -5.57 13.43 -9.39
N GLY A 146 -6.74 14.01 -9.07
CA GLY A 146 -7.26 14.08 -7.71
C GLY A 146 -7.47 15.51 -7.23
N GLU A 147 -8.00 15.68 -6.01
CA GLU A 147 -8.43 16.99 -5.49
C GLU A 147 -7.27 17.98 -5.27
N LYS A 148 -6.10 17.50 -4.86
CA LYS A 148 -4.95 18.36 -4.55
C LYS A 148 -4.30 19.00 -5.77
N TRP A 149 -4.36 18.33 -6.92
CA TRP A 149 -3.58 18.68 -8.11
C TRP A 149 -4.42 18.78 -9.39
N GLY A 150 -5.75 18.61 -9.27
CA GLY A 150 -6.67 18.82 -10.37
C GLY A 150 -6.76 20.30 -10.73
N GLU A 151 -6.75 20.58 -12.04
CA GLU A 151 -6.77 21.95 -12.57
C GLU A 151 -8.10 22.26 -13.26
N VAL A 152 -8.75 21.24 -13.83
CA VAL A 152 -9.98 21.38 -14.60
C VAL A 152 -11.04 20.39 -14.14
N LYS A 153 -12.30 20.75 -14.38
CA LYS A 153 -13.46 19.86 -14.19
C LYS A 153 -13.60 18.95 -15.39
N ARG A 154 -14.16 17.74 -15.21
CA ARG A 154 -14.46 16.86 -16.34
C ARG A 154 -15.71 17.33 -17.06
N ASN A 155 -16.73 17.66 -16.30
CA ASN A 155 -17.99 18.21 -16.80
C ASN A 155 -18.28 19.57 -16.18
N PHE A 156 -19.10 20.37 -16.86
CA PHE A 156 -19.53 21.68 -16.37
C PHE A 156 -20.26 21.59 -15.00
N THR A 157 -20.99 20.50 -14.78
CA THR A 157 -21.75 20.22 -13.56
C THR A 157 -20.90 19.76 -12.38
N ASP A 158 -19.64 19.42 -12.60
CA ASP A 158 -18.78 18.92 -11.51
C ASP A 158 -18.48 20.06 -10.53
N PHE A 159 -18.42 19.75 -9.23
CA PHE A 159 -18.16 20.78 -8.21
C PHE A 159 -16.67 21.13 -8.11
N LYS A 160 -15.78 20.13 -8.24
CA LYS A 160 -14.34 20.27 -8.00
C LYS A 160 -13.50 20.03 -9.27
N PRO A 161 -12.41 20.77 -9.49
CA PRO A 161 -11.43 20.46 -10.52
C PRO A 161 -10.57 19.28 -10.07
N LEU A 162 -10.78 18.11 -10.66
CA LEU A 162 -10.07 16.87 -10.29
C LEU A 162 -9.15 16.35 -11.41
N TYR A 163 -9.18 17.02 -12.57
CA TYR A 163 -8.57 16.55 -13.80
C TYR A 163 -7.49 17.50 -14.30
N VAL A 164 -6.58 16.99 -15.11
CA VAL A 164 -5.60 17.77 -15.85
C VAL A 164 -5.69 17.42 -17.32
N ASP A 165 -5.75 18.45 -18.17
CA ASP A 165 -5.71 18.27 -19.62
C ASP A 165 -4.26 18.16 -20.10
N LEU A 166 -3.84 16.97 -20.54
CA LEU A 166 -2.46 16.76 -21.00
C LEU A 166 -2.15 17.51 -22.30
N ARG A 167 -3.14 17.93 -23.08
CA ARG A 167 -2.93 18.69 -24.34
C ARG A 167 -2.26 20.03 -24.06
N THR A 168 -2.50 20.62 -22.90
CA THR A 168 -1.93 21.91 -22.51
C THR A 168 -0.60 21.78 -21.78
N LYS A 169 -0.03 20.57 -21.69
CA LYS A 169 1.18 20.27 -20.91
C LYS A 169 2.35 19.90 -21.79
N ASN A 170 3.50 20.53 -21.53
CA ASN A 170 4.77 20.13 -22.12
C ASN A 170 5.34 18.85 -21.45
N ASN A 171 6.41 18.29 -22.02
CA ASN A 171 6.99 17.04 -21.53
C ASN A 171 7.47 17.11 -20.06
N THR A 172 8.08 18.21 -19.64
CA THR A 172 8.54 18.39 -18.25
C THR A 172 7.35 18.42 -17.29
N GLN A 173 6.29 19.14 -17.64
CA GLN A 173 5.05 19.17 -16.84
C GLN A 173 4.40 17.80 -16.76
N ARG A 174 4.39 17.03 -17.86
CA ARG A 174 3.88 15.65 -17.86
C ARG A 174 4.72 14.76 -16.94
N ILE A 175 6.05 14.85 -16.98
CA ILE A 175 6.91 14.10 -16.05
C ILE A 175 6.57 14.45 -14.60
N ASN A 176 6.41 15.74 -14.28
CA ASN A 176 6.05 16.16 -12.92
C ASN A 176 4.66 15.63 -12.50
N LEU A 177 3.68 15.66 -13.40
CA LEU A 177 2.36 15.06 -13.17
C LEU A 177 2.44 13.55 -12.93
N ALA A 178 3.30 12.84 -13.66
CA ALA A 178 3.51 11.41 -13.47
C ALA A 178 4.11 11.13 -12.09
N ILE A 179 5.10 11.93 -11.64
CA ILE A 179 5.69 11.81 -10.30
C ILE A 179 4.62 12.02 -9.22
N LEU A 180 3.83 13.09 -9.33
CA LEU A 180 2.74 13.37 -8.39
C LEU A 180 1.71 12.24 -8.37
N LYS A 181 1.34 11.73 -9.55
CA LYS A 181 0.38 10.64 -9.68
C LYS A 181 0.92 9.35 -9.05
N ILE A 182 2.16 8.97 -9.33
CA ILE A 182 2.80 7.78 -8.72
C ILE A 182 2.75 7.90 -7.20
N LYS A 183 3.12 9.05 -6.64
CA LYS A 183 3.08 9.28 -5.19
C LYS A 183 1.68 9.09 -4.62
N GLU A 184 0.67 9.78 -5.16
CA GLU A 184 -0.71 9.69 -4.63
C GLU A 184 -1.27 8.25 -4.75
N GLU A 185 -0.90 7.50 -5.79
CA GLU A 185 -1.35 6.11 -5.94
C GLU A 185 -0.58 5.13 -5.04
N GLN A 186 0.70 5.39 -4.75
CA GLN A 186 1.46 4.64 -3.75
C GLN A 186 0.91 4.91 -2.33
N ASP A 187 0.62 6.17 -2.00
CA ASP A 187 -0.01 6.54 -0.73
C ASP A 187 -1.38 5.85 -0.61
N PHE A 188 -2.16 5.79 -1.69
CA PHE A 188 -3.41 5.04 -1.66
C PHE A 188 -3.20 3.56 -1.32
N ILE A 189 -2.24 2.89 -1.96
CA ILE A 189 -1.94 1.48 -1.67
C ILE A 189 -1.58 1.31 -0.19
N GLU A 190 -0.69 2.15 0.32
CA GLU A 190 -0.18 2.05 1.70
C GLU A 190 -1.32 2.23 2.72
N PHE A 191 -2.14 3.28 2.56
CA PHE A 191 -3.14 3.63 3.56
C PHE A 191 -4.48 2.92 3.38
N ASN A 192 -4.79 2.38 2.19
CA ASN A 192 -6.12 1.86 1.88
C ASN A 192 -6.11 0.39 1.49
N LEU A 193 -5.06 -0.10 0.81
CA LEU A 193 -5.01 -1.49 0.34
C LEU A 193 -4.22 -2.40 1.28
N LEU A 194 -3.10 -1.92 1.85
CA LEU A 194 -2.20 -2.75 2.63
C LEU A 194 -2.91 -3.45 3.79
N LYS A 195 -3.81 -2.75 4.50
CA LYS A 195 -4.65 -3.32 5.57
C LYS A 195 -5.46 -4.55 5.14
N TYR A 196 -5.94 -4.61 3.89
CA TYR A 196 -6.65 -5.79 3.38
C TYR A 196 -5.68 -6.90 2.98
N ILE A 197 -4.51 -6.54 2.45
CA ILE A 197 -3.46 -7.49 2.08
C ILE A 197 -2.93 -8.19 3.34
N GLU A 198 -2.75 -7.46 4.45
CA GLU A 198 -2.38 -8.04 5.75
C GLU A 198 -3.42 -9.06 6.24
N ILE A 199 -4.72 -8.73 6.16
CA ILE A 199 -5.79 -9.67 6.54
C ILE A 199 -5.74 -10.94 5.69
N LEU A 200 -5.56 -10.81 4.37
CA LEU A 200 -5.47 -11.96 3.47
C LEU A 200 -4.22 -12.83 3.75
N ALA A 201 -3.10 -12.20 4.13
CA ALA A 201 -1.89 -12.92 4.54
C ALA A 201 -2.08 -13.64 5.88
N GLU A 202 -2.73 -13.00 6.87
CA GLU A 202 -3.09 -13.63 8.15
C GLU A 202 -4.09 -14.78 8.00
N LEU A 203 -4.92 -14.75 6.96
CA LEU A 203 -5.82 -15.85 6.56
C LEU A 203 -5.11 -16.95 5.73
N GLU A 204 -3.80 -16.84 5.52
CA GLU A 204 -2.98 -17.77 4.73
C GLU A 204 -3.45 -17.91 3.26
N LEU A 205 -4.08 -16.87 2.71
CA LEU A 205 -4.58 -16.85 1.33
C LEU A 205 -3.55 -16.30 0.32
N ILE A 206 -2.38 -15.85 0.77
CA ILE A 206 -1.35 -15.26 -0.08
C ILE A 206 -0.07 -16.08 0.04
N ASP A 207 0.57 -16.36 -1.10
CA ASP A 207 1.92 -16.93 -1.09
C ASP A 207 2.89 -15.99 -0.36
N LEU A 208 3.72 -16.54 0.53
CA LEU A 208 4.61 -15.74 1.38
C LEU A 208 5.61 -14.91 0.56
N THR A 209 6.19 -15.48 -0.50
CA THR A 209 7.15 -14.78 -1.36
C THR A 209 6.47 -13.62 -2.08
N PHE A 210 5.26 -13.86 -2.59
CA PHE A 210 4.46 -12.82 -3.25
C PHE A 210 4.03 -11.72 -2.26
N TYR A 211 3.61 -12.08 -1.05
CA TYR A 211 3.29 -11.12 0.02
C TYR A 211 4.50 -10.25 0.36
N GLU A 212 5.68 -10.83 0.56
CA GLU A 212 6.92 -10.09 0.86
C GLU A 212 7.27 -9.11 -0.26
N GLN A 213 7.17 -9.55 -1.52
CA GLN A 213 7.37 -8.68 -2.67
C GLN A 213 6.37 -7.52 -2.69
N ILE A 214 5.11 -7.75 -2.37
CA ILE A 214 4.11 -6.67 -2.33
C ILE A 214 4.39 -5.72 -1.17
N LYS A 215 4.65 -6.23 0.03
CA LYS A 215 4.85 -5.42 1.24
C LYS A 215 6.15 -4.63 1.20
N TYR A 216 7.25 -5.31 0.92
CA TYR A 216 8.62 -4.78 1.02
C TYR A 216 9.25 -4.45 -0.34
N GLY A 217 8.63 -4.86 -1.44
CA GLY A 217 9.26 -4.74 -2.76
C GLY A 217 10.38 -5.76 -2.98
N SER A 218 10.56 -6.75 -2.12
CA SER A 218 11.57 -7.81 -2.23
C SER A 218 11.17 -9.03 -1.42
N SER A 219 11.63 -10.21 -1.82
CA SER A 219 11.59 -11.45 -1.03
C SER A 219 12.97 -11.89 -0.52
N ASP A 220 14.01 -11.06 -0.73
CA ASP A 220 15.33 -11.31 -0.13
C ASP A 220 15.29 -10.89 1.34
N THR A 221 15.46 -11.86 2.23
CA THR A 221 15.45 -11.64 3.68
C THR A 221 16.45 -10.58 4.14
N LYS A 222 17.64 -10.46 3.54
CA LYS A 222 18.59 -9.40 3.90
C LYS A 222 18.05 -8.02 3.54
N ILE A 223 17.45 -7.89 2.36
CA ILE A 223 16.82 -6.65 1.91
C ILE A 223 15.65 -6.31 2.83
N ILE A 224 14.81 -7.28 3.17
CA ILE A 224 13.67 -7.07 4.09
C ILE A 224 14.16 -6.60 5.47
N THR A 225 15.22 -7.20 6.02
CA THR A 225 15.81 -6.77 7.30
C THR A 225 16.28 -5.32 7.25
N LEU A 226 16.95 -4.92 6.15
CA LEU A 226 17.37 -3.53 5.94
C LEU A 226 16.16 -2.58 5.89
N LEU A 227 15.13 -2.92 5.12
CA LEU A 227 13.92 -2.09 4.99
C LEU A 227 13.18 -1.93 6.32
N LYS A 228 13.07 -2.99 7.12
CA LYS A 228 12.47 -2.93 8.47
C LYS A 228 13.22 -1.96 9.40
N ASN A 229 14.52 -1.82 9.19
CA ASN A 229 15.39 -0.89 9.93
C ASN A 229 15.45 0.52 9.30
N GLY A 230 14.57 0.82 8.35
CA GLY A 230 14.39 2.17 7.80
C GLY A 230 15.27 2.52 6.61
N PHE A 231 16.00 1.56 6.04
CA PHE A 231 16.79 1.77 4.83
C PHE A 231 15.85 1.86 3.61
N SER A 232 16.19 2.69 2.64
CA SER A 232 15.53 2.72 1.33
C SER A 232 15.81 1.43 0.54
N ILE A 233 14.91 1.07 -0.37
CA ILE A 233 15.08 -0.11 -1.22
C ILE A 233 16.30 0.03 -2.13
N GLU A 234 16.58 1.24 -2.62
CA GLU A 234 17.76 1.53 -3.43
C GLU A 234 19.06 1.35 -2.64
N LEU A 235 19.12 1.88 -1.41
CA LEU A 235 20.28 1.70 -0.55
C LEU A 235 20.46 0.23 -0.17
N ALA A 236 19.38 -0.44 0.22
CA ALA A 236 19.41 -1.86 0.59
C ALA A 236 19.99 -2.71 -0.54
N LYS A 237 19.50 -2.52 -1.78
CA LYS A 237 20.03 -3.22 -2.97
C LYS A 237 21.49 -2.90 -3.24
N CYS A 238 21.91 -1.65 -3.04
CA CYS A 238 23.29 -1.21 -3.22
C CYS A 238 24.22 -1.91 -2.22
N ILE A 239 23.96 -1.79 -0.91
CA ILE A 239 24.87 -2.30 0.14
C ILE A 239 24.86 -3.82 0.28
N THR A 240 23.87 -4.52 -0.27
CA THR A 240 23.88 -5.99 -0.35
C THR A 240 24.75 -6.55 -1.48
N GLN A 241 25.29 -5.69 -2.35
CA GLN A 241 26.22 -6.14 -3.41
C GLN A 241 27.53 -6.68 -2.81
N GLU A 242 28.18 -7.59 -3.54
CA GLU A 242 29.37 -8.30 -3.04
C GLU A 242 30.55 -7.37 -2.68
N ASN A 243 30.68 -6.22 -3.35
CA ASN A 243 31.70 -5.20 -3.03
C ASN A 243 31.55 -4.58 -1.64
N TYR A 244 30.35 -4.60 -1.04
CA TYR A 244 30.11 -4.00 0.28
C TYR A 244 30.02 -5.03 1.41
N ARG A 245 30.10 -6.33 1.09
CA ARG A 245 29.88 -7.43 2.04
C ARG A 245 30.79 -7.41 3.27
N SER A 246 32.01 -6.91 3.15
CA SER A 246 32.95 -6.78 4.28
C SER A 246 32.63 -5.63 5.24
N TYR A 247 31.74 -4.72 4.83
CA TYR A 247 31.44 -3.49 5.56
C TYR A 247 30.06 -3.51 6.22
N ILE A 248 29.28 -4.58 6.02
CA ILE A 248 27.96 -4.73 6.61
C ILE A 248 27.74 -6.15 7.12
N SER A 249 27.24 -6.26 8.33
CA SER A 249 26.76 -7.51 8.92
C SER A 249 25.27 -7.39 9.19
N ILE A 250 24.49 -8.36 8.69
CA ILE A 250 23.03 -8.38 8.81
C ILE A 250 22.64 -9.68 9.52
N ASN A 251 21.96 -9.55 10.67
CA ASN A 251 21.39 -10.67 11.38
C ASN A 251 19.86 -10.68 11.19
N ASN A 252 19.39 -11.58 10.33
CA ASN A 252 17.96 -11.72 10.01
C ASN A 252 17.11 -12.29 11.17
N GLN A 253 17.71 -12.86 12.22
CA GLN A 253 16.96 -13.42 13.35
C GLN A 253 16.67 -12.37 14.42
N SER A 254 17.63 -11.49 14.69
CA SER A 254 17.46 -10.37 15.63
C SER A 254 17.04 -9.07 14.95
N ASP A 255 16.90 -9.07 13.61
CA ASP A 255 16.72 -7.87 12.79
C ASP A 255 17.82 -6.80 13.05
N GLU A 256 19.03 -7.20 13.47
CA GLU A 256 20.16 -6.30 13.78
C GLU A 256 21.08 -6.07 12.58
N ILE A 257 21.57 -4.84 12.44
CA ILE A 257 22.48 -4.42 11.36
C ILE A 257 23.68 -3.70 11.97
N VAL A 258 24.88 -4.14 11.60
CA VAL A 258 26.15 -3.47 11.97
C VAL A 258 26.84 -2.98 10.72
N ILE A 259 27.14 -1.68 10.67
CA ILE A 259 27.77 -1.03 9.52
C ILE A 259 29.15 -0.51 9.91
N SER A 260 30.15 -0.79 9.09
CA SER A 260 31.48 -0.19 9.22
C SER A 260 31.48 1.22 8.63
N GLU A 261 32.03 2.19 9.35
CA GLU A 261 32.22 3.57 8.86
C GLU A 261 32.99 3.63 7.52
N ASN A 262 33.86 2.65 7.26
CA ASN A 262 34.64 2.56 6.03
C ASN A 262 33.80 2.32 4.78
N ILE A 263 32.52 1.91 4.92
CA ILE A 263 31.61 1.72 3.77
C ILE A 263 31.46 3.01 2.97
N ILE A 264 31.51 4.17 3.62
CA ILE A 264 31.36 5.48 2.99
C ILE A 264 32.48 5.71 1.97
N ASN A 265 33.72 5.42 2.36
CA ASN A 265 34.89 5.59 1.49
C ASN A 265 34.78 4.68 0.27
N GLU A 266 34.34 3.44 0.47
CA GLU A 266 34.16 2.47 -0.61
C GLU A 266 33.06 2.91 -1.59
N MET A 267 31.93 3.42 -1.09
CA MET A 267 30.86 3.97 -1.93
C MET A 267 31.31 5.22 -2.72
N GLU A 268 32.15 6.08 -2.14
CA GLU A 268 32.72 7.24 -2.84
C GLU A 268 33.71 6.80 -3.93
N ILE A 269 34.53 5.77 -3.68
CA ILE A 269 35.45 5.17 -4.67
C ILE A 269 34.68 4.55 -5.84
N ASN A 270 33.59 3.83 -5.55
CA ASN A 270 32.75 3.19 -6.57
C ASN A 270 31.84 4.18 -7.32
N GLY A 271 31.85 5.46 -6.95
CA GLY A 271 31.07 6.50 -7.63
C GLY A 271 29.56 6.37 -7.40
N GLU A 272 29.15 5.84 -6.24
CA GLU A 272 27.75 5.65 -5.91
C GLU A 272 27.00 6.99 -5.80
N ASN A 273 25.67 6.91 -5.89
CA ASN A 273 24.83 8.09 -5.79
C ASN A 273 25.00 8.79 -4.43
N LYS A 274 25.27 10.11 -4.46
CA LYS A 274 25.45 10.96 -3.27
C LYS A 274 24.28 10.90 -2.28
N ILE A 275 23.06 10.65 -2.76
CA ILE A 275 21.87 10.48 -1.91
C ILE A 275 22.02 9.20 -1.06
N LEU A 276 22.46 8.10 -1.66
CA LEU A 276 22.68 6.83 -0.95
C LEU A 276 23.82 6.97 0.07
N ILE A 277 24.89 7.67 -0.30
CA ILE A 277 26.01 7.98 0.60
C ILE A 277 25.55 8.85 1.79
N PHE A 278 24.64 9.80 1.56
CA PHE A 278 24.06 10.61 2.64
C PHE A 278 23.18 9.76 3.57
N GLU A 279 22.36 8.88 3.00
CA GLU A 279 21.47 7.99 3.75
C GLU A 279 22.26 7.02 4.64
N ILE A 280 23.30 6.35 4.13
CA ILE A 280 24.12 5.43 4.94
C ILE A 280 24.85 6.18 6.06
N LYS A 281 25.32 7.41 5.81
CA LYS A 281 25.92 8.28 6.85
C LYS A 281 24.93 8.55 7.99
N TYR A 282 23.65 8.73 7.66
CA TYR A 282 22.62 8.96 8.68
C TYR A 282 22.40 7.72 9.55
N HIS A 283 22.34 6.52 8.96
CA HIS A 283 22.19 5.27 9.71
C HIS A 283 23.38 4.97 10.62
N ILE A 284 24.61 5.23 10.17
CA ILE A 284 25.82 5.06 11.00
C ILE A 284 25.81 5.98 12.22
N ASN A 285 25.37 7.24 12.07
CA ASN A 285 25.36 8.22 13.15
C ASN A 285 24.26 7.98 14.22
N GLN A 286 23.33 7.05 13.98
CA GLN A 286 22.26 6.70 14.92
C GLN A 286 22.52 5.43 15.72
N GLN A 287 23.60 4.70 15.43
CA GLN A 287 24.07 3.55 16.19
C GLN A 287 24.95 3.99 17.36
#